data_AF-A0A0U3ADC0-F1
#
_entry.id   AF-A0A0U3ADC0-F1
#
_cell.length_a   1.000
_cell.length_b   1.000
_cell.length_c   1.000
_cell.angle_alpha   90.00
_cell.angle_beta   90.00
_cell.angle_gamma   90.00
#
_symmetry.space_group_name_H-M   'P 1'
#
loop_
_entity.id
_entity.type
_entity.pdbx_description
1 polymer ?
#
loop_
_entity_poly.entity_id
_entity_poly.type
_entity_poly.pdbx_seq_one_letter_code
_entity_poly.pdbx_strand_id
1 'polypeptide(L)'
;KLVVPKRGKVVISHDSFRVDEEKAATPDPLMGIFPLGCGFDEESEQATLSFYLKIAKRYIGSPMLSALYGVWAARTGNRRLSLEMLERGYGDFCTGRFMQTLEYRKDVFPEQPAAGPFFANLGGFLLGLILGFPKIRPGPDNPQEWCKGPITLPAGWHSIEIDRIWIRGQPWRLVAAQGEPCARLEPIGRA
;
A
#
# COMPACT_ATOMS: atom_id res chain seq x y z
N LYS A 1 -27.94 -7.83 8.82
CA LYS A 1 -27.01 -6.67 8.90
C LYS A 1 -25.60 -7.21 8.75
N LEU A 2 -24.86 -6.81 7.72
CA LEU A 2 -23.48 -7.25 7.54
C LEU A 2 -22.61 -6.47 8.55
N VAL A 3 -21.77 -7.16 9.32
CA VAL A 3 -20.90 -6.57 10.33
C VAL A 3 -19.47 -7.02 10.04
N VAL A 4 -18.52 -6.08 10.11
CA VAL A 4 -17.10 -6.39 9.94
C VAL A 4 -16.58 -7.04 11.23
N PRO A 5 -15.92 -8.22 11.18
CA PRO A 5 -15.36 -8.87 12.35
C PRO A 5 -14.33 -8.00 13.05
N LYS A 6 -14.45 -7.85 14.38
CA LYS A 6 -13.52 -7.06 15.20
C LYS A 6 -13.15 -7.78 16.49
N ARG A 7 -11.90 -7.61 16.94
CA ARG A 7 -11.43 -7.93 18.29
C ARG A 7 -10.97 -6.65 18.97
N GLY A 8 -11.80 -6.10 19.85
CA GLY A 8 -11.61 -4.73 20.34
C GLY A 8 -11.67 -3.75 19.17
N LYS A 9 -10.58 -3.02 18.93
CA LYS A 9 -10.44 -2.05 17.83
C LYS A 9 -9.84 -2.64 16.55
N VAL A 10 -9.25 -3.84 16.64
CA VAL A 10 -8.59 -4.49 15.50
C VAL A 10 -9.64 -5.15 14.61
N VAL A 11 -9.63 -4.84 13.33
CA VAL A 11 -10.39 -5.59 12.32
C VAL A 11 -9.66 -6.90 12.02
N ILE A 12 -10.39 -8.01 12.09
CA ILE A 12 -9.88 -9.37 11.86
C ILE A 12 -10.56 -9.98 10.64
N SER A 13 -9.92 -10.98 10.03
CA SER A 13 -10.41 -11.60 8.78
C SER A 13 -11.77 -12.29 8.94
N HIS A 14 -12.01 -12.94 10.08
CA HIS A 14 -13.29 -13.58 10.42
C HIS A 14 -13.52 -13.70 11.94
N ASP A 15 -14.77 -13.98 12.36
CA ASP A 15 -15.17 -14.00 13.78
C ASP A 15 -14.34 -14.94 14.65
N SER A 16 -13.97 -16.10 14.11
CA SER A 16 -13.17 -17.12 14.80
C SER A 16 -11.66 -17.00 14.55
N PHE A 17 -11.16 -15.87 14.04
CA PHE A 17 -9.77 -15.70 13.62
C PHE A 17 -8.76 -16.07 14.71
N ARG A 18 -7.75 -16.87 14.36
CA ARG A 18 -6.66 -17.23 15.24
C ARG A 18 -5.32 -16.95 14.57
N VAL A 19 -4.43 -16.29 15.31
CA VAL A 19 -3.11 -15.93 14.78
C VAL A 19 -2.24 -17.14 14.42
N ASP A 20 -2.53 -18.32 14.97
CA ASP A 20 -1.83 -19.58 14.71
C ASP A 20 -2.44 -20.38 13.54
N GLU A 21 -3.55 -19.95 12.95
CA GLU A 21 -4.18 -20.67 11.84
C GLU A 21 -3.44 -20.48 10.51
N GLU A 22 -3.70 -21.39 9.58
CA GLU A 22 -3.13 -21.31 8.24
C GLU A 22 -3.53 -19.97 7.59
N LYS A 23 -2.56 -19.27 6.98
CA LYS A 23 -2.77 -17.98 6.31
C LYS A 23 -3.26 -16.83 7.20
N ALA A 24 -3.22 -16.95 8.54
CA ALA A 24 -3.54 -15.87 9.49
C ALA A 24 -2.77 -14.55 9.25
N ALA A 25 -1.60 -14.62 8.62
CA ALA A 25 -0.77 -13.46 8.33
C ALA A 25 -1.20 -12.70 7.07
N THR A 26 -2.15 -13.25 6.30
CA THR A 26 -2.71 -12.57 5.13
C THR A 26 -3.33 -11.25 5.60
N PRO A 27 -2.90 -10.10 5.05
CA PRO A 27 -3.34 -8.79 5.54
C PRO A 27 -4.67 -8.35 4.91
N ASP A 28 -5.67 -9.24 4.80
CA ASP A 28 -6.93 -8.93 4.12
C ASP A 28 -7.70 -7.76 4.77
N PRO A 29 -7.73 -7.56 6.11
CA PRO A 29 -8.33 -6.35 6.68
C PRO A 29 -7.60 -5.06 6.31
N LEU A 30 -6.30 -5.12 6.02
CA LEU A 30 -5.56 -3.94 5.59
C LEU A 30 -6.03 -3.46 4.21
N MET A 31 -6.61 -4.33 3.38
CA MET A 31 -7.25 -3.93 2.12
C MET A 31 -8.43 -2.98 2.34
N GLY A 32 -9.15 -3.14 3.46
CA GLY A 32 -10.20 -2.23 3.88
C GLY A 32 -9.70 -0.82 4.19
N ILE A 33 -8.47 -0.70 4.71
CA ILE A 33 -7.81 0.60 4.94
C ILE A 33 -7.29 1.18 3.62
N PHE A 34 -6.55 0.36 2.88
CA PHE A 34 -6.02 0.68 1.58
C PHE A 34 -5.81 -0.62 0.78
N PRO A 35 -6.31 -0.72 -0.45
CA PRO A 35 -6.76 0.38 -1.31
C PRO A 35 -8.27 0.73 -1.24
N LEU A 36 -9.09 -0.02 -0.52
CA LEU A 36 -10.55 0.11 -0.62
C LEU A 36 -11.13 1.33 0.13
N GLY A 37 -10.50 1.75 1.23
CA GLY A 37 -10.90 2.95 1.97
C GLY A 37 -12.27 2.85 2.63
N CYS A 38 -12.60 1.72 3.28
CA CYS A 38 -13.88 1.37 3.88
C CYS A 38 -14.33 2.24 5.09
N GLY A 39 -13.72 3.42 5.31
CA GLY A 39 -14.19 4.40 6.28
C GLY A 39 -14.05 4.01 7.75
N PHE A 40 -12.94 3.35 8.12
CA PHE A 40 -12.66 3.08 9.53
C PHE A 40 -12.38 4.37 10.31
N ASP A 41 -12.80 4.40 11.58
CA ASP A 41 -12.33 5.42 12.52
C ASP A 41 -10.81 5.28 12.74
N GLU A 42 -10.17 6.38 13.13
CA GLU A 42 -8.71 6.46 13.26
C GLU A 42 -8.15 5.42 14.24
N GLU A 43 -8.82 5.19 15.36
CA GLU A 43 -8.39 4.23 16.37
C GLU A 43 -8.43 2.79 15.81
N SER A 44 -9.50 2.43 15.10
CA SER A 44 -9.61 1.13 14.43
C SER A 44 -8.58 0.97 13.30
N GLU A 45 -8.34 2.01 12.49
CA GLU A 45 -7.31 2.00 11.45
C GLU A 45 -5.92 1.75 12.06
N GLN A 46 -5.53 2.52 13.07
CA GLN A 46 -4.21 2.41 13.68
C GLN A 46 -4.02 1.10 14.45
N ALA A 47 -5.04 0.60 15.16
CA ALA A 47 -4.99 -0.68 15.83
C ALA A 47 -4.81 -1.84 14.84
N THR A 48 -5.52 -1.77 13.70
CA THR A 48 -5.45 -2.79 12.65
C THR A 48 -4.10 -2.76 11.93
N LEU A 49 -3.60 -1.57 11.55
CA LEU A 49 -2.25 -1.41 11.00
C LEU A 49 -1.18 -2.00 11.95
N SER A 50 -1.23 -1.61 13.22
CA SER A 50 -0.26 -2.06 14.22
C SER A 50 -0.25 -3.59 14.38
N PHE A 51 -1.43 -4.21 14.38
CA PHE A 51 -1.57 -5.66 14.49
C PHE A 51 -0.92 -6.38 13.29
N TYR A 52 -1.31 -6.04 12.06
CA TYR A 52 -0.82 -6.73 10.86
C TYR A 52 0.65 -6.41 10.53
N LEU A 53 1.12 -5.19 10.85
CA LEU A 53 2.54 -4.85 10.72
C LEU A 53 3.41 -5.69 11.68
N LYS A 54 2.93 -5.99 12.89
CA LYS A 54 3.65 -6.84 13.85
C LYS A 54 3.84 -8.27 13.36
N ILE A 55 2.89 -8.80 12.58
CA ILE A 55 2.95 -10.15 12.02
C ILE A 55 3.40 -10.20 10.55
N ALA A 56 3.77 -9.05 9.96
CA ALA A 56 4.12 -8.91 8.54
C ALA A 56 5.14 -9.93 8.04
N LYS A 57 6.14 -10.25 8.87
CA LYS A 57 7.19 -11.24 8.55
C LYS A 57 6.67 -12.65 8.21
N ARG A 58 5.42 -12.97 8.58
CA ARG A 58 4.78 -14.26 8.30
C ARG A 58 4.09 -14.29 6.93
N TYR A 59 4.03 -13.17 6.23
CA TYR A 59 3.41 -13.05 4.91
C TYR A 59 4.33 -12.41 3.87
N ILE A 60 5.14 -11.42 4.26
CA ILE A 60 6.05 -10.73 3.33
C ILE A 60 6.93 -11.75 2.59
N GLY A 61 6.90 -11.64 1.26
CA GLY A 61 7.49 -12.61 0.33
C GLY A 61 6.46 -13.42 -0.45
N SER A 62 5.22 -13.46 0.02
CA SER A 62 4.07 -13.96 -0.74
C SER A 62 3.59 -12.91 -1.76
N PRO A 63 2.93 -13.34 -2.86
CA PRO A 63 2.49 -12.45 -3.93
C PRO A 63 1.39 -11.47 -3.52
N MET A 64 1.16 -10.47 -4.36
CA MET A 64 0.07 -9.48 -4.32
C MET A 64 0.18 -8.46 -3.20
N LEU A 65 -0.08 -8.85 -1.95
CA LEU A 65 -0.27 -7.87 -0.87
C LEU A 65 1.05 -7.41 -0.23
N SER A 66 2.15 -8.13 -0.46
CA SER A 66 3.48 -7.75 0.01
C SER A 66 3.85 -6.33 -0.43
N ALA A 67 3.53 -5.96 -1.68
CA ALA A 67 3.86 -4.66 -2.26
C ALA A 67 3.17 -3.47 -1.58
N LEU A 68 2.10 -3.72 -0.80
CA LEU A 68 1.34 -2.67 -0.11
C LEU A 68 1.84 -2.38 1.31
N TYR A 69 2.72 -3.22 1.87
CA TYR A 69 3.21 -3.04 3.24
C TYR A 69 3.97 -1.73 3.45
N GLY A 70 4.68 -1.23 2.44
CA GLY A 70 5.33 0.09 2.50
C GLY A 70 4.32 1.22 2.73
N VAL A 71 3.16 1.15 2.08
CA VAL A 71 2.07 2.13 2.21
C VAL A 71 1.38 2.00 3.58
N TRP A 72 1.05 0.77 4.00
CA TRP A 72 0.44 0.54 5.31
C TRP A 72 1.36 1.02 6.44
N ALA A 73 2.66 0.77 6.36
CA ALA A 73 3.62 1.31 7.30
C ALA A 73 3.69 2.85 7.27
N ALA A 74 3.67 3.49 6.09
CA ALA A 74 3.63 4.95 6.00
C ALA A 74 2.40 5.58 6.68
N ARG A 75 1.26 4.89 6.69
CA ARG A 75 0.03 5.35 7.38
C ARG A 75 0.16 5.40 8.90
N THR A 76 1.14 4.72 9.48
CA THR A 76 1.47 4.84 10.90
C THR A 76 2.38 6.03 11.23
N GLY A 77 2.82 6.78 10.21
CA GLY A 77 3.81 7.85 10.35
C GLY A 77 5.26 7.37 10.46
N ASN A 78 5.50 6.05 10.54
CA ASN A 78 6.85 5.49 10.68
C ASN A 78 7.55 5.34 9.33
N ARG A 79 8.33 6.36 8.94
CA ARG A 79 9.08 6.40 7.67
C ARG A 79 10.13 5.29 7.54
N ARG A 80 10.79 4.91 8.64
CA ARG A 80 11.82 3.85 8.63
C ARG A 80 11.18 2.49 8.39
N LEU A 81 10.08 2.21 9.08
CA LEU A 81 9.30 1.00 8.84
C LEU A 81 8.74 0.98 7.42
N SER A 82 8.28 2.13 6.91
CA SER A 82 7.81 2.23 5.51
C SER A 82 8.87 1.85 4.49
N LEU A 83 10.12 2.30 4.69
CA LEU A 83 11.24 1.88 3.84
C LEU A 83 11.50 0.37 3.94
N GLU A 84 11.67 -0.16 5.16
CA GLU A 84 11.94 -1.59 5.37
C GLU A 84 10.84 -2.46 4.73
N MET A 85 9.58 -2.08 4.94
CA MET A 85 8.43 -2.80 4.40
C MET A 85 8.32 -2.67 2.88
N LEU A 86 8.72 -1.54 2.30
CA LEU A 86 8.74 -1.36 0.85
C LEU A 86 9.84 -2.20 0.20
N GLU A 87 11.05 -2.20 0.77
CA GLU A 87 12.16 -3.02 0.29
C GLU A 87 11.78 -4.50 0.36
N ARG A 88 11.30 -4.97 1.52
CA ARG A 88 10.96 -6.38 1.69
C ARG A 88 9.70 -6.81 0.94
N GLY A 89 8.74 -5.89 0.81
CA GLY A 89 7.44 -6.13 0.20
C GLY A 89 7.43 -6.01 -1.32
N TYR A 90 8.42 -5.34 -1.91
CA TYR A 90 8.51 -5.15 -3.36
C TYR A 90 9.95 -5.22 -3.88
N GLY A 91 10.89 -4.46 -3.30
CA GLY A 91 12.28 -4.38 -3.78
C GLY A 91 12.95 -5.75 -3.89
N ASP A 92 12.79 -6.59 -2.88
CA ASP A 92 13.37 -7.94 -2.80
C ASP A 92 12.73 -8.94 -3.79
N PHE A 93 11.60 -8.59 -4.44
CA PHE A 93 11.02 -9.37 -5.53
C PHE A 93 11.67 -9.05 -6.89
N CYS A 94 12.31 -7.89 -7.02
CA CYS A 94 12.99 -7.49 -8.25
C CYS A 94 14.34 -8.21 -8.37
N THR A 95 14.56 -8.88 -9.50
CA THR A 95 15.78 -9.65 -9.74
C THR A 95 16.35 -9.43 -11.15
N GLY A 96 17.63 -9.77 -11.30
CA GLY A 96 18.30 -9.88 -12.59
C GLY A 96 18.36 -8.56 -13.37
N ARG A 97 18.51 -8.69 -14.69
CA ARG A 97 18.50 -7.55 -15.61
C ARG A 97 17.07 -7.05 -15.78
N PHE A 98 16.91 -5.75 -16.00
CA PHE A 98 15.61 -5.10 -16.25
C PHE A 98 14.61 -5.17 -15.08
N MET A 99 15.06 -5.44 -13.86
CA MET A 99 14.23 -5.45 -12.65
C MET A 99 13.01 -6.38 -12.77
N GLN A 100 13.20 -7.60 -13.30
CA GLN A 100 12.12 -8.58 -13.41
C GLN A 100 11.53 -8.84 -12.02
N THR A 101 10.25 -8.53 -11.85
CA THR A 101 9.55 -8.69 -10.56
C THR A 101 8.96 -10.09 -10.50
N LEU A 102 9.39 -10.89 -9.53
CA LEU A 102 8.92 -12.26 -9.35
C LEU A 102 7.58 -12.33 -8.61
N GLU A 103 6.92 -13.47 -8.70
CA GLU A 103 5.69 -13.78 -7.96
C GLU A 103 5.95 -13.96 -6.46
N TYR A 104 6.93 -14.80 -6.12
CA TYR A 104 7.38 -15.06 -4.75
C TYR A 104 8.83 -14.59 -4.56
N ARG A 105 9.17 -14.23 -3.33
CA ARG A 105 10.57 -14.04 -2.91
C ARG A 105 11.30 -15.37 -2.83
N LYS A 106 12.40 -15.50 -3.56
CA LYS A 106 13.21 -16.73 -3.62
C LYS A 106 13.86 -17.11 -2.29
N ASP A 107 14.21 -16.12 -1.47
CA ASP A 107 14.84 -16.34 -0.16
C ASP A 107 13.84 -16.76 0.92
N VAL A 108 12.54 -16.54 0.68
CA VAL A 108 11.45 -16.94 1.59
C VAL A 108 10.76 -18.22 1.11
N PHE A 109 10.59 -18.37 -0.21
CA PHE A 109 9.89 -19.47 -0.86
C PHE A 109 10.76 -20.10 -1.96
N PRO A 110 11.90 -20.76 -1.61
CA PRO A 110 12.85 -21.30 -2.58
C PRO A 110 12.27 -22.47 -3.41
N GLU A 111 11.23 -23.13 -2.92
CA GLU A 111 10.53 -24.22 -3.59
C GLU A 111 9.61 -23.75 -4.73
N GLN A 112 9.23 -22.47 -4.74
CA GLN A 112 8.36 -21.91 -5.78
C GLN A 112 9.16 -21.63 -7.06
N PRO A 113 8.55 -21.83 -8.24
CA PRO A 113 9.20 -21.48 -9.50
C PRO A 113 9.48 -19.98 -9.57
N ALA A 114 10.58 -19.61 -10.22
CA ALA A 114 10.93 -18.23 -10.49
C ALA A 114 10.04 -17.63 -11.59
N ALA A 115 8.77 -17.36 -11.29
CA ALA A 115 7.80 -16.80 -12.23
C ALA A 115 7.82 -15.27 -12.22
N GLY A 116 7.95 -14.64 -13.38
CA GLY A 116 7.84 -13.19 -13.55
C GLY A 116 7.87 -12.76 -15.03
N PRO A 117 7.46 -11.53 -15.39
CA PRO A 117 7.04 -10.46 -14.49
C PRO A 117 5.66 -10.75 -13.86
N PHE A 118 5.57 -10.68 -12.54
CA PHE A 118 4.33 -10.89 -11.82
C PHE A 118 3.59 -9.57 -11.64
N PHE A 119 2.56 -9.37 -12.46
CA PHE A 119 1.85 -8.10 -12.58
C PHE A 119 1.17 -7.63 -11.30
N ALA A 120 0.76 -8.53 -10.39
CA ALA A 120 0.11 -8.08 -9.17
C ALA A 120 1.09 -7.38 -8.21
N ASN A 121 2.36 -7.80 -8.16
CA ASN A 121 3.39 -7.12 -7.35
C ASN A 121 3.75 -5.76 -7.97
N LEU A 122 3.93 -5.71 -9.30
CA LEU A 122 4.14 -4.46 -10.05
C LEU A 122 2.97 -3.49 -9.87
N GLY A 123 1.75 -4.00 -10.01
CA GLY A 123 0.51 -3.25 -9.84
C GLY A 123 0.34 -2.73 -8.41
N GLY A 124 0.67 -3.53 -7.40
CA GLY A 124 0.65 -3.11 -6.00
C GLY A 124 1.62 -1.97 -5.72
N PHE A 125 2.85 -2.04 -6.25
CA PHE A 125 3.82 -0.96 -6.13
C PHE A 125 3.34 0.33 -6.82
N LEU A 126 2.89 0.22 -8.07
CA LEU A 126 2.36 1.37 -8.83
C LEU A 126 1.12 1.98 -8.14
N LEU A 127 0.23 1.14 -7.62
CA LEU A 127 -0.94 1.56 -6.84
C LEU A 127 -0.52 2.33 -5.58
N GLY A 128 0.55 1.88 -4.92
CA GLY A 128 1.15 2.57 -3.79
C GLY A 128 1.70 3.96 -4.17
N LEU A 129 2.39 4.07 -5.31
CA LEU A 129 2.93 5.33 -5.81
C LEU A 129 1.84 6.33 -6.22
N ILE A 130 0.76 5.86 -6.86
CA ILE A 130 -0.31 6.74 -7.38
C ILE A 130 -1.29 7.10 -6.27
N LEU A 131 -1.83 6.12 -5.54
CA LEU A 131 -2.94 6.34 -4.60
C LEU A 131 -2.51 6.23 -3.13
N GLY A 132 -1.56 5.32 -2.84
CA GLY A 132 -1.18 4.96 -1.47
C GLY A 132 -0.46 6.06 -0.71
N PHE A 133 0.79 6.33 -1.08
CA PHE A 133 1.63 7.35 -0.45
C PHE A 133 1.08 8.78 -0.62
N PRO A 134 0.53 9.17 -1.81
CA PRO A 134 -0.08 10.47 -2.00
C PRO A 134 -1.44 10.64 -1.29
N LYS A 135 -2.01 9.53 -0.77
CA LYS A 135 -3.33 9.49 -0.11
C LYS A 135 -4.46 10.06 -0.97
N ILE A 136 -4.46 9.72 -2.26
CA ILE A 136 -5.54 10.11 -3.18
C ILE A 136 -6.76 9.22 -2.93
N ARG A 137 -7.91 9.84 -2.71
CA ARG A 137 -9.21 9.19 -2.61
C ARG A 137 -10.11 9.69 -3.75
N PRO A 138 -10.19 8.95 -4.88
CA PRO A 138 -11.08 9.34 -5.97
C PRO A 138 -12.53 9.43 -5.53
N GLY A 139 -13.22 10.47 -5.97
CA GLY A 139 -14.61 10.74 -5.61
C GLY A 139 -15.32 11.63 -6.62
N PRO A 140 -16.57 12.04 -6.32
CA PRO A 140 -17.34 12.94 -7.19
C PRO A 140 -16.78 14.38 -7.23
N ASP A 141 -16.08 14.79 -6.17
CA ASP A 141 -15.52 16.14 -6.00
C ASP A 141 -14.43 16.47 -7.04
N ASN A 142 -13.96 17.72 -7.03
CA ASN A 142 -12.84 18.17 -7.85
C ASN A 142 -11.59 17.30 -7.57
N PRO A 143 -10.88 16.78 -8.59
CA PRO A 143 -9.65 16.02 -8.40
C PRO A 143 -8.61 16.68 -7.48
N GLN A 144 -8.54 18.01 -7.45
CA GLN A 144 -7.65 18.76 -6.55
C GLN A 144 -7.96 18.53 -5.06
N GLU A 145 -9.18 18.11 -4.73
CA GLU A 145 -9.65 17.85 -3.38
C GLU A 145 -9.50 16.38 -2.95
N TRP A 146 -9.07 15.49 -3.85
CA TRP A 146 -8.98 14.05 -3.56
C TRP A 146 -7.83 13.67 -2.63
N CYS A 147 -6.78 14.50 -2.53
CA CYS A 147 -5.62 14.21 -1.70
C CYS A 147 -5.94 14.51 -0.23
N LYS A 148 -5.88 13.50 0.65
CA LYS A 148 -6.31 13.64 2.06
C LYS A 148 -5.16 13.38 3.04
N GLY A 149 -4.81 14.42 3.80
CA GLY A 149 -3.93 14.33 4.97
C GLY A 149 -2.43 14.34 4.63
N PRO A 150 -1.58 14.42 5.67
CA PRO A 150 -0.15 14.70 5.52
C PRO A 150 0.58 13.57 4.80
N ILE A 151 1.59 13.93 4.00
CA ILE A 151 2.37 13.00 3.19
C ILE A 151 3.51 12.38 4.02
N THR A 152 3.47 11.05 4.12
CA THR A 152 4.52 10.23 4.71
C THR A 152 5.08 9.30 3.64
N LEU A 153 6.32 9.54 3.25
CA LEU A 153 7.11 8.74 2.33
C LEU A 153 8.13 7.89 3.09
N PRO A 154 8.62 6.79 2.49
CA PRO A 154 9.74 6.02 3.01
C PRO A 154 10.93 6.90 3.42
N ALA A 155 11.72 6.45 4.40
CA ALA A 155 12.93 7.15 4.78
C ALA A 155 13.86 7.33 3.56
N GLY A 156 14.47 8.51 3.43
CA GLY A 156 15.32 8.88 2.29
C GLY A 156 14.57 9.35 1.04
N TRP A 157 13.25 9.15 0.95
CA TRP A 157 12.44 9.68 -0.15
C TRP A 157 12.05 11.15 0.13
N HIS A 158 12.12 11.97 -0.90
CA HIS A 158 11.81 13.41 -0.85
C HIS A 158 10.49 13.74 -1.52
N SER A 159 10.24 13.18 -2.70
CA SER A 159 9.00 13.37 -3.44
C SER A 159 8.65 12.14 -4.29
N ILE A 160 7.37 12.01 -4.60
CA ILE A 160 6.85 11.23 -5.72
C ILE A 160 6.30 12.23 -6.73
N GLU A 161 6.81 12.17 -7.95
CA GLU A 161 6.36 13.02 -9.06
C GLU A 161 5.98 12.14 -10.24
N ILE A 162 4.76 12.32 -10.73
CA ILE A 162 4.26 11.63 -11.91
C ILE A 162 3.84 12.70 -12.91
N ASP A 163 4.58 12.78 -14.02
CA ASP A 163 4.38 13.78 -15.07
C ASP A 163 2.99 13.71 -15.70
N ARG A 164 2.38 12.51 -15.73
CA ARG A 164 1.06 12.31 -16.32
C ARG A 164 0.31 11.15 -15.70
N ILE A 165 -0.88 11.45 -15.18
CA ILE A 165 -1.95 10.50 -14.91
C ILE A 165 -3.23 10.97 -15.60
N TRP A 166 -4.12 10.04 -15.94
CA TRP A 166 -5.38 10.37 -16.60
C TRP A 166 -6.53 10.36 -15.60
N ILE A 167 -7.18 11.51 -15.42
CA ILE A 167 -8.34 11.67 -14.55
C ILE A 167 -9.49 12.22 -15.39
N ARG A 168 -10.60 11.48 -15.44
CA ARG A 168 -11.81 11.84 -16.22
C ARG A 168 -11.47 12.22 -17.67
N GLY A 169 -10.56 11.46 -18.29
CA GLY A 169 -10.12 11.66 -19.67
C GLY A 169 -9.26 12.90 -19.92
N GLN A 170 -8.82 13.62 -18.88
CA GLN A 170 -7.86 14.72 -19.00
C GLN A 170 -6.51 14.35 -18.38
N PRO A 171 -5.39 14.92 -18.86
CA PRO A 171 -4.06 14.71 -18.29
C PRO A 171 -3.82 15.58 -17.06
N TRP A 172 -3.23 14.99 -16.02
CA TRP A 172 -2.90 15.64 -14.75
C TRP A 172 -1.47 15.29 -14.33
N ARG A 173 -0.80 16.21 -13.65
CA ARG A 173 0.46 15.95 -12.94
C ARG A 173 0.16 15.66 -11.48
N LEU A 174 0.89 14.72 -10.89
CA LEU A 174 0.84 14.40 -9.47
C LEU A 174 2.18 14.74 -8.82
N VAL A 175 2.13 15.46 -7.70
CA VAL A 175 3.30 15.74 -6.85
C VAL A 175 2.94 15.46 -5.39
N ALA A 176 3.67 14.57 -4.74
CA ALA A 176 3.58 14.30 -3.31
C ALA A 176 4.96 14.45 -2.68
N ALA A 177 5.20 15.57 -1.99
CA ALA A 177 6.46 15.81 -1.29
C ALA A 177 6.35 15.42 0.19
N GLN A 178 7.41 14.83 0.74
CA GLN A 178 7.47 14.40 2.13
C GLN A 178 7.16 15.56 3.08
N GLY A 179 6.21 15.35 3.99
CA GLY A 179 5.86 16.32 5.04
C GLY A 179 4.86 17.39 4.62
N GLU A 180 4.51 17.49 3.33
CA GLU A 180 3.43 18.38 2.88
C GLU A 180 2.07 17.96 3.46
N PRO A 181 1.15 18.92 3.67
CA PRO A 181 -0.16 18.64 4.27
C PRO A 181 -1.06 17.79 3.36
N CYS A 182 -0.81 17.79 2.04
CA CYS A 182 -1.44 16.93 1.06
C CYS A 182 -0.61 16.88 -0.24
N ALA A 183 -0.87 15.87 -1.09
CA ALA A 183 -0.36 15.85 -2.44
C ALA A 183 -1.12 16.85 -3.33
N ARG A 184 -0.50 17.24 -4.45
CA ARG A 184 -1.08 18.12 -5.46
C ARG A 184 -1.41 17.36 -6.73
N LEU A 185 -2.62 17.59 -7.23
CA LEU A 185 -3.06 17.18 -8.56
C LEU A 185 -3.26 18.44 -9.39
N GLU A 186 -2.54 18.55 -10.50
CA GLU A 186 -2.54 19.76 -11.34
C GLU A 186 -2.96 19.41 -12.77
N PRO A 187 -3.96 20.08 -13.35
CA PRO A 187 -4.33 19.82 -14.73
C PRO A 187 -3.18 20.25 -15.64
N ILE A 188 -2.79 19.38 -16.57
CA ILE A 188 -1.83 19.74 -17.61
C ILE A 188 -2.64 20.43 -18.69
N GLY A 189 -2.44 21.73 -18.87
CA GLY A 189 -3.06 22.48 -19.96
C GLY A 189 -2.85 21.75 -21.29
N ARG A 190 -3.85 21.80 -22.18
CA ARG A 190 -3.66 21.30 -23.54
C ARG A 190 -2.58 22.17 -24.20
N ALA A 191 -1.48 21.54 -24.61
CA ALA A 191 -0.55 22.15 -25.55
C ALA A 191 -1.27 22.40 -26.88
#